data_AF-A0A2R6IPZ3-F1
#
_entry.id   AF-A0A2R6IPZ3-F1
#
_cell.length_a   1.000
_cell.length_b   1.000
_cell.length_c   1.000
_cell.angle_alpha   90.00
_cell.angle_beta   90.00
_cell.angle_gamma   90.00
#
_symmetry.space_group_name_H-M   'P 1'
#
loop_
_entity.id
_entity.type
_entity.pdbx_description
1 polymer ?
#
loop_
_entity_poly.entity_id
_entity_poly.type
_entity_poly.pdbx_seq_one_letter_code
_entity_poly.pdbx_strand_id
1 'polypeptide(L)' 'MELGVDIGDLDSLLLYGTPPNMNSYLQRVGRAGRQSESSLVHSVSQCNPIDYYCFERPSELIRADPQPVPLNE' A
#
# COMPACT_ATOMS: atom_id res chain seq x y z
N MET A 1 1.29 -8.31 3.65
CA MET A 1 1.12 -9.53 2.81
C MET A 1 0.80 -9.08 1.41
N GLU A 2 1.56 -9.52 0.40
CA GLU A 2 1.37 -9.12 -1.01
C GLU A 2 0.74 -10.24 -1.85
N LEU A 3 0.61 -11.44 -1.30
CA LEU A 3 -0.04 -12.55 -1.98
C LEU A 3 -1.57 -12.46 -1.93
N GLY A 4 -2.22 -12.95 -2.98
CA GLY A 4 -3.67 -12.99 -3.22
C GLY A 4 -4.51 -13.82 -2.25
N VAL A 5 -4.18 -13.80 -0.96
CA VAL A 5 -5.02 -14.38 0.09
C VAL A 5 -6.23 -13.48 0.28
N ASP A 6 -7.42 -14.05 0.23
CA ASP A 6 -8.65 -13.36 0.60
C ASP A 6 -8.80 -13.43 2.13
N ILE A 7 -8.78 -12.27 2.77
CA ILE A 7 -8.90 -12.11 4.22
C ILE A 7 -10.20 -11.38 4.59
N GLY A 8 -11.13 -11.26 3.63
CA GLY A 8 -12.34 -10.47 3.79
C GLY A 8 -12.07 -8.97 3.73
N ASP A 9 -13.01 -8.19 4.26
CA ASP A 9 -12.87 -6.74 4.40
C ASP A 9 -12.20 -6.38 5.73
N LEU A 10 -11.37 -5.35 5.70
CA LEU A 10 -10.69 -4.82 6.88
C LEU A 10 -11.19 -3.40 7.20
N ASP A 11 -11.55 -3.17 8.45
CA ASP A 11 -11.88 -1.82 8.94
C ASP A 11 -10.62 -0.96 9.17
N SER A 12 -9.48 -1.60 9.38
CA SER A 12 -8.20 -0.93 9.66
C SER A 12 -7.02 -1.73 9.16
N LEU A 13 -6.00 -1.03 8.65
CA LEU A 13 -4.80 -1.61 8.07
C LEU A 13 -3.55 -0.86 8.56
N LEU A 14 -2.61 -1.61 9.13
CA LEU A 14 -1.30 -1.11 9.55
C LEU A 14 -0.23 -1.48 8.51
N LEU A 15 0.34 -0.49 7.85
CA LEU A 15 1.51 -0.63 7.00
C LEU A 15 2.77 -0.50 7.87
N TYR A 16 3.33 -1.64 8.30
CA TYR A 16 4.64 -1.64 8.94
C TYR A 16 5.72 -1.61 7.85
N GLY A 17 6.21 -0.42 7.54
CA GLY A 17 6.98 -0.10 6.34
C GLY A 17 6.08 0.34 5.19
N THR A 18 6.31 1.57 4.74
CA THR A 18 5.68 2.22 3.60
C THR A 18 5.99 1.46 2.31
N PRO A 19 4.97 1.14 1.51
CA PRO A 19 5.17 0.45 0.24
C PRO A 19 6.11 1.24 -0.69
N PRO A 20 7.01 0.56 -1.41
CA PRO A 20 8.05 1.22 -2.20
C PRO A 20 7.55 1.80 -3.54
N ASN A 21 6.34 1.43 -3.98
CA ASN A 21 5.73 1.90 -5.21
C ASN A 21 4.20 1.88 -5.14
N MET A 22 3.56 2.52 -6.12
CA MET A 22 2.11 2.65 -6.21
C MET A 22 1.38 1.31 -6.28
N ASN A 23 1.90 0.33 -7.03
CA ASN A 23 1.24 -0.99 -7.17
C ASN A 23 1.16 -1.70 -5.81
N SER A 24 2.28 -1.78 -5.09
CA SER A 24 2.33 -2.37 -3.75
C SER A 24 1.46 -1.60 -2.76
N TYR A 25 1.39 -0.27 -2.88
CA TYR A 25 0.51 0.54 -2.06
C TYR A 25 -0.97 0.18 -2.30
N LEU A 26 -1.44 0.28 -3.55
CA LEU A 26 -2.82 -0.03 -3.95
C LEU A 26 -3.24 -1.45 -3.56
N GLN A 27 -2.38 -2.44 -3.81
CA GLN A 27 -2.69 -3.84 -3.47
C GLN A 27 -2.91 -4.05 -1.97
N ARG A 28 -2.20 -3.30 -1.12
CA ARG A 28 -2.32 -3.39 0.34
C ARG A 28 -3.52 -2.60 0.84
N VAL A 29 -3.68 -1.33 0.46
CA VAL A 29 -4.78 -0.48 0.95
C VAL A 29 -6.14 -0.91 0.41
N GLY A 30 -6.20 -1.50 -0.78
CA GLY A 30 -7.44 -2.06 -1.37
C GLY A 30 -8.00 -3.28 -0.64
N ARG A 31 -7.37 -3.72 0.46
CA ARG A 31 -7.88 -4.75 1.37
C ARG A 31 -8.79 -4.20 2.46
N ALA A 32 -8.82 -2.89 2.65
CA ALA A 32 -9.65 -2.23 3.66
C ALA A 32 -10.81 -1.46 3.01
N GLY A 33 -11.94 -1.34 3.72
CA GLY A 33 -13.07 -0.50 3.33
C GLY A 33 -13.87 -0.96 2.11
N ARG A 34 -13.94 -2.27 1.83
CA ARG A 34 -14.74 -2.86 0.74
C ARG A 34 -16.23 -2.99 1.08
N GLN A 35 -16.57 -3.15 2.36
CA GLN A 35 -17.93 -3.33 2.88
C GLN A 35 -18.26 -2.25 3.93
N SER A 36 -17.27 -1.72 4.62
CA SER A 36 -17.44 -0.63 5.58
C SER A 36 -17.49 0.75 4.90
N GLU A 37 -18.34 1.65 5.40
CA GLU A 37 -18.46 3.04 4.88
C GLU A 37 -17.16 3.86 5.07
N SER A 38 -16.30 3.44 5.99
CA SER A 38 -15.02 4.07 6.29
C SER A 38 -14.00 3.03 6.73
N SER A 39 -12.73 3.28 6.43
CA SER A 39 -11.60 2.46 6.89
C SER A 39 -10.40 3.34 7.26
N LEU A 40 -9.51 2.82 8.13
CA LEU A 40 -8.30 3.51 8.55
C LEU A 40 -7.04 2.80 8.01
N VAL A 41 -6.23 3.51 7.25
CA VAL A 41 -4.89 3.06 6.88
C VAL A 41 -3.86 3.87 7.66
N HIS A 42 -3.02 3.20 8.43
CA HIS A 42 -1.94 3.83 9.19
C HIS A 42 -0.59 3.26 8.74
N SER A 43 0.38 4.13 8.47
CA SER A 43 1.75 3.70 8.10
C SER A 43 2.71 4.00 9.23
N VAL A 44 3.60 3.05 9.50
CA VAL A 44 4.70 3.17 10.47
C VAL A 44 5.99 2.92 9.71
N SER A 45 6.83 3.94 9.62
CA SER A 45 8.15 3.81 8.99
C SER A 45 9.02 2.84 9.79
N GLN A 46 9.74 1.98 9.07
CA GLN A 46 10.83 1.16 9.58
C GLN A 46 12.18 1.89 9.58
N CYS A 47 12.21 3.17 9.24
CA CYS A 47 13.41 4.01 9.22
C CYS A 47 14.54 3.50 8.31
N ASN A 48 14.23 2.68 7.29
CA ASN A 48 15.18 2.37 6.22
C ASN A 48 15.08 3.42 5.10
N PRO A 49 16.13 3.65 4.29
CA PRO A 49 16.18 4.80 3.38
C PRO A 49 15.03 4.86 2.36
N ILE A 50 14.64 3.72 1.79
CA ILE A 50 13.58 3.66 0.77
C ILE A 50 12.21 3.90 1.41
N ASP A 51 11.92 3.20 2.52
CA ASP A 51 10.70 3.41 3.28
C ASP A 51 10.57 4.85 3.75
N TYR A 52 11.63 5.44 4.31
CA TYR A 52 11.63 6.82 4.79
C TYR A 52 11.35 7.81 3.65
N TYR A 53 11.95 7.60 2.47
CA TYR A 53 11.68 8.43 1.30
C TYR A 53 10.19 8.43 0.91
N CYS A 54 9.56 7.25 0.87
CA CYS A 54 8.14 7.09 0.55
C CYS A 54 7.24 7.62 1.68
N PHE A 55 7.64 7.42 2.95
CA PHE A 55 6.91 7.86 4.14
C PHE A 55 6.84 9.39 4.22
N GLU A 56 7.92 10.09 3.89
CA GLU A 56 7.98 11.56 3.86
C GLU A 56 7.23 12.17 2.66
N ARG A 57 6.96 11.38 1.61
CA ARG A 57 6.31 11.84 0.37
C ARG A 57 5.09 10.98 0.00
N PRO A 58 4.10 10.86 0.90
CA PRO A 58 2.96 9.98 0.66
C PRO A 58 2.12 10.43 -0.54
N SER A 59 2.02 11.74 -0.78
CA SER A 59 1.29 12.28 -1.94
C SER A 59 1.94 11.91 -3.27
N GLU A 60 3.28 11.83 -3.32
CA GLU A 60 3.99 11.40 -4.53
C GLU A 60 3.78 9.90 -4.76
N LEU A 61 3.89 9.08 -3.71
CA LEU A 61 3.61 7.64 -3.78
C LEU A 61 2.19 7.35 -4.30
N ILE A 62 1.18 8.05 -3.77
CA ILE A 62 -0.24 7.85 -4.11
C ILE A 62 -0.58 8.37 -5.51
N ARG A 63 0.15 9.38 -6.01
CA ARG A 63 -0.10 9.97 -7.34
C ARG A 63 0.78 9.38 -8.43
N ALA A 64 1.78 8.58 -8.08
CA ALA A 64 2.67 7.96 -9.05
C ALA A 64 1.89 7.04 -9.99
N ASP A 65 2.34 6.97 -11.24
CA ASP A 65 1.78 6.00 -12.18
C ASP A 65 2.05 4.57 -11.71
N PRO A 66 1.10 3.63 -11.91
CA PRO A 66 1.32 2.21 -11.68
C PRO A 66 2.58 1.74 -12.43
N GLN A 67 3.47 1.05 -11.72
CA GLN A 67 4.67 0.53 -12.36
C GLN A 67 4.27 -0.53 -13.40
N PRO A 68 4.75 -0.47 -14.65
CA PRO A 68 4.42 -1.45 -15.66
C PRO A 68 4.91 -2.83 -15.22
N VAL A 69 4.05 -3.83 -15.39
CA VAL A 69 4.43 -5.23 -15.18
C VAL A 69 5.00 -5.74 -16.50
N PRO A 70 6.31 -6.00 -16.59
CA PRO A 70 6.88 -6.56 -17.81
C PRO A 70 6.34 -7.98 -17.99
N LEU A 71 5.50 -8.16 -19.01
CA LEU A 71 5.08 -9.48 -19.47
C LEU A 71 6.06 -9.88 -20.57
N ASN A 72 6.86 -10.91 -20.31
CA ASN A 72 7.59 -11.58 -21.38
C ASN A 72 6.55 -12.42 -22.14
N GLU A 73 6.13 -11.97 -23.31
CA GLU A 73 5.40 -12.81 -24.27
C GLU A 73 6.31 -13.87 -24.88
#